data_AF-Q97XB4-F1
#
_entry.id   AF-Q97XB4-F1
#
_cell.length_a   1.000
_cell.length_b   1.000
_cell.length_c   1.000
_cell.angle_alpha   90.00
_cell.angle_beta   90.00
_cell.angle_gamma   90.00
#
_symmetry.space_group_name_H-M   'P 1'
#
loop_
_entity.id
_entity.type
_entity.pdbx_description
1 polymer ?
#
loop_
_entity_poly.entity_id
_entity_poly.type
_entity_poly.pdbx_seq_one_letter_code
_entity_poly.pdbx_strand_id
1 'polypeptide(L)'
;MPIIVRKVHKKDDGSTVWIRIGESPPVIKEGNVIDGGFFIRIGDDKSDKIIRLSDQEALDIAYRIIEAYRRHVRIYAKLDELSYEQYKRSKELAKDEDEEDIEKIEEKKNLTPDKIEAELINYLITAGGETTLDKVREDLGEEYAAYLKTMKNKGIIIEGIRVKLGKDFKNT
;
A
#
# COMPACT_ATOMS: atom_id res chain seq x y z
N MET A 1 -20.67 -11.13 -24.04
CA MET A 1 -19.62 -11.07 -23.01
C MET A 1 -20.24 -10.58 -21.71
N PRO A 2 -20.51 -11.49 -20.75
CA PRO A 2 -20.82 -11.12 -19.37
C PRO A 2 -19.88 -10.06 -18.81
N ILE A 3 -20.42 -9.06 -18.11
CA ILE A 3 -19.64 -7.99 -17.48
C ILE A 3 -19.50 -8.35 -16.01
N ILE A 4 -18.25 -8.52 -15.57
CA ILE A 4 -17.90 -8.80 -14.18
C ILE A 4 -17.82 -7.48 -13.40
N VAL A 5 -17.18 -6.46 -13.99
CA VAL A 5 -17.00 -5.15 -13.37
C VAL A 5 -17.39 -4.06 -14.35
N ARG A 6 -18.10 -3.05 -13.87
CA ARG A 6 -18.38 -1.82 -14.60
C ARG A 6 -18.18 -0.63 -13.68
N LYS A 7 -17.33 0.31 -14.10
CA LYS A 7 -17.23 1.63 -13.47
C LYS A 7 -17.35 2.70 -14.54
N VAL A 8 -18.14 3.71 -14.22
CA VAL A 8 -18.36 4.90 -15.04
C VAL A 8 -18.04 6.10 -14.15
N HIS A 9 -17.34 7.07 -14.72
CA HIS A 9 -16.99 8.33 -14.07
C HIS A 9 -17.36 9.48 -15.00
N LYS A 10 -18.14 10.43 -14.50
CA LYS A 10 -18.42 11.69 -15.19
C LYS A 10 -17.40 12.72 -14.72
N LYS A 11 -16.73 13.36 -15.66
CA LYS A 11 -15.82 14.48 -15.41
C LYS A 11 -16.60 15.77 -15.22
N ASP A 12 -15.92 16.76 -14.68
CA ASP A 12 -16.48 18.10 -14.42
C ASP A 12 -16.85 18.85 -15.71
N ASP A 13 -16.20 18.52 -16.83
CA ASP A 13 -16.51 19.03 -18.18
C ASP A 13 -17.77 18.38 -18.81
N GLY A 14 -18.43 17.47 -18.09
CA GLY A 14 -19.61 16.73 -18.53
C GLY A 14 -19.32 15.46 -19.33
N SER A 15 -18.06 15.21 -19.70
CA SER A 15 -17.69 13.99 -20.43
C SER A 15 -17.61 12.76 -19.53
N THR A 16 -17.73 11.57 -20.12
CA THR A 16 -17.73 10.29 -19.41
C THR A 16 -16.51 9.46 -19.76
N VAL A 17 -15.94 8.81 -18.76
CA VAL A 17 -14.93 7.76 -18.92
C VAL A 17 -15.43 6.51 -18.22
N TRP A 18 -15.15 5.33 -18.79
CA TRP A 18 -15.55 4.07 -18.20
C TRP A 18 -14.49 2.99 -18.36
N ILE A 19 -14.56 2.04 -17.44
CA ILE A 19 -13.86 0.77 -17.51
C ILE A 19 -14.88 -0.35 -17.33
N ARG A 20 -14.75 -1.39 -18.15
CA ARG A 20 -15.52 -2.63 -18.05
C ARG A 20 -14.56 -3.80 -18.10
N ILE A 21 -14.77 -4.76 -17.20
CA ILE A 21 -14.06 -6.04 -17.21
C ILE A 21 -15.10 -7.11 -17.47
N GLY A 22 -14.85 -7.96 -18.46
CA GLY A 22 -15.76 -9.02 -18.83
C GLY A 22 -15.02 -10.30 -19.17
N GLU A 23 -15.77 -11.37 -19.24
CA GLU A 23 -15.31 -12.69 -19.64
C GLU A 23 -16.16 -13.16 -20.82
N SER A 24 -15.53 -13.84 -21.76
CA SER A 24 -16.24 -14.63 -22.76
C SER A 24 -15.94 -16.10 -22.51
N PRO A 25 -16.95 -16.96 -22.33
CA PRO A 25 -16.72 -18.40 -22.26
C PRO A 25 -16.22 -18.92 -23.62
N PRO A 26 -15.47 -20.04 -23.62
CA PRO A 26 -15.13 -20.74 -24.86
C PRO A 26 -16.41 -21.24 -25.54
N VAL A 27 -16.45 -21.18 -26.88
CA VAL A 27 -17.61 -21.61 -27.67
C VAL A 27 -17.17 -22.46 -28.86
N ILE A 28 -17.99 -23.42 -29.24
CA ILE A 28 -17.80 -24.18 -30.48
C ILE A 28 -18.65 -23.52 -31.57
N LYS A 29 -18.02 -23.10 -32.66
CA LYS A 29 -18.71 -22.56 -33.83
C LYS A 29 -18.18 -23.23 -35.08
N GLU A 30 -19.09 -23.81 -35.86
CA GLU A 30 -18.77 -24.47 -37.14
C GLU A 30 -17.66 -25.54 -37.01
N GLY A 31 -17.67 -26.28 -35.90
CA GLY A 31 -16.69 -27.34 -35.63
C GLY A 31 -15.33 -26.85 -35.10
N ASN A 32 -15.11 -25.53 -35.03
CA ASN A 32 -13.90 -24.95 -34.46
C ASN A 32 -14.15 -24.50 -33.01
N VAL A 33 -13.15 -24.72 -32.15
CA VAL A 33 -13.13 -24.20 -30.79
C VAL A 33 -12.63 -22.76 -30.83
N ILE A 34 -13.46 -21.84 -30.37
CA ILE A 34 -13.09 -20.44 -30.14
C ILE A 34 -12.79 -20.31 -28.66
N ASP A 35 -11.52 -20.09 -28.33
CA ASP A 35 -11.08 -19.91 -26.95
C ASP A 35 -11.76 -18.71 -26.31
N GLY A 36 -12.18 -18.90 -25.07
CA GLY A 36 -12.67 -17.83 -24.22
C GLY A 36 -11.57 -16.86 -23.79
N GLY A 37 -11.90 -15.97 -22.86
CA GLY A 37 -10.90 -15.14 -22.22
C GLY A 37 -11.47 -13.94 -21.47
N PHE A 38 -10.57 -13.22 -20.81
CA PHE A 38 -10.87 -12.01 -20.10
C PHE A 38 -10.57 -10.78 -20.96
N PHE A 39 -11.41 -9.76 -20.80
CA PHE A 39 -11.30 -8.53 -21.57
C PHE A 39 -11.43 -7.31 -20.67
N ILE A 40 -10.52 -6.37 -20.86
CA ILE A 40 -10.61 -5.02 -20.27
C ILE A 40 -11.00 -4.07 -21.39
N ARG A 41 -12.11 -3.36 -21.20
CA ARG A 41 -12.58 -2.32 -22.11
C ARG A 41 -12.53 -0.97 -21.39
N ILE A 42 -11.72 -0.06 -21.90
CA ILE A 42 -11.57 1.31 -21.37
C ILE A 42 -11.99 2.26 -22.49
N GLY A 43 -12.83 3.24 -22.18
CA GLY A 43 -13.28 4.19 -23.18
C GLY A 43 -13.79 5.49 -22.58
N ASP A 44 -13.97 6.43 -23.47
CA ASP A 44 -14.60 7.73 -23.26
C ASP A 44 -15.67 7.98 -24.33
N ASP A 45 -16.36 9.12 -24.24
CA ASP A 45 -17.44 9.45 -25.18
C ASP A 45 -17.03 9.46 -26.67
N LYS A 46 -15.72 9.49 -26.96
CA LYS A 46 -15.19 9.56 -28.33
C LYS A 46 -14.72 8.20 -28.84
N SER A 47 -14.15 7.36 -27.97
CA SER A 47 -13.50 6.13 -28.38
C SER A 47 -13.41 5.11 -27.26
N ASP A 48 -13.28 3.84 -27.63
CA ASP A 48 -13.00 2.78 -26.70
C ASP A 48 -11.90 1.85 -27.20
N LYS A 49 -11.17 1.26 -26.25
CA LYS A 49 -10.15 0.26 -26.48
C LYS A 49 -10.53 -1.02 -25.76
N ILE A 50 -10.35 -2.14 -26.45
CA ILE A 50 -10.55 -3.49 -25.91
C ILE A 50 -9.21 -4.19 -25.86
N ILE A 51 -8.86 -4.71 -24.69
CA ILE A 51 -7.64 -5.47 -24.43
C ILE A 51 -8.06 -6.88 -24.04
N ARG A 52 -7.66 -7.87 -24.83
CA ARG A 52 -7.78 -9.29 -24.45
C ARG A 52 -6.59 -9.63 -23.56
N LEU A 53 -6.86 -10.27 -22.43
CA LEU A 53 -5.84 -10.81 -21.55
C LEU A 53 -5.62 -12.29 -21.86
N SER A 54 -4.37 -12.74 -21.79
CA SER A 54 -4.07 -14.15 -21.60
C SER A 54 -4.50 -14.62 -20.21
N ASP A 55 -4.65 -15.93 -20.04
CA ASP A 55 -5.02 -16.51 -18.75
C ASP A 55 -4.02 -16.15 -17.64
N GLN A 56 -2.73 -16.13 -17.98
CA GLN A 56 -1.66 -15.77 -17.05
C GLN A 56 -1.73 -14.30 -16.62
N GLU A 57 -1.99 -13.38 -17.56
CA GLU A 57 -2.16 -11.96 -17.25
C GLU A 57 -3.41 -11.70 -16.41
N ALA A 58 -4.52 -12.37 -16.74
CA ALA A 58 -5.76 -12.27 -15.97
C ALA A 58 -5.54 -12.74 -14.52
N LEU A 59 -4.84 -13.85 -14.33
CA LEU A 59 -4.52 -14.39 -13.02
C LEU A 59 -3.59 -13.46 -12.22
N ASP A 60 -2.52 -12.95 -12.83
CA ASP A 60 -1.59 -12.01 -12.18
C ASP A 60 -2.30 -10.73 -11.74
N ILE A 61 -3.12 -10.14 -12.62
CA ILE A 61 -3.91 -8.94 -12.28
C ILE A 61 -4.86 -9.22 -11.11
N ALA A 62 -5.56 -10.36 -11.11
CA ALA A 62 -6.46 -10.72 -10.03
C ALA A 62 -5.72 -10.81 -8.68
N TYR A 63 -4.56 -11.48 -8.64
CA TYR A 63 -3.74 -11.57 -7.43
C TYR A 63 -3.24 -10.20 -6.98
N ARG A 64 -2.78 -9.35 -7.90
CA ARG A 64 -2.33 -7.98 -7.55
C ARG A 64 -3.45 -7.15 -6.96
N ILE A 65 -4.68 -7.26 -7.49
CA ILE A 65 -5.85 -6.56 -6.93
C ILE A 65 -6.16 -7.08 -5.53
N ILE A 66 -6.16 -8.40 -5.32
CA ILE A 66 -6.41 -9.01 -4.01
C ILE A 66 -5.37 -8.55 -2.99
N GLU A 67 -4.09 -8.58 -3.34
CA GLU A 67 -3.01 -8.14 -2.45
C GLU A 67 -3.05 -6.64 -2.18
N ALA A 68 -3.37 -5.82 -3.19
CA ALA A 68 -3.58 -4.39 -3.01
C ALA A 68 -4.78 -4.11 -2.08
N TYR A 69 -5.89 -4.84 -2.23
CA TYR A 69 -7.04 -4.74 -1.34
C TYR A 69 -6.68 -5.18 0.09
N ARG A 70 -6.01 -6.32 0.27
CA ARG A 70 -5.55 -6.78 1.58
C ARG A 70 -4.63 -5.76 2.25
N ARG A 71 -3.72 -5.14 1.50
CA ARG A 71 -2.86 -4.07 2.00
C ARG A 71 -3.69 -2.83 2.37
N HIS A 72 -4.59 -2.41 1.50
CA HIS A 72 -5.47 -1.26 1.74
C HIS A 72 -6.32 -1.49 2.99
N VAL A 73 -7.00 -2.62 3.10
CA VAL A 73 -7.77 -2.96 4.31
C VAL A 73 -6.85 -3.12 5.52
N ARG A 74 -5.68 -3.76 5.44
CA ARG A 74 -4.78 -3.84 6.62
C ARG A 74 -4.26 -2.48 7.08
N ILE A 75 -3.99 -1.56 6.17
CA ILE A 75 -3.53 -0.19 6.47
C ILE A 75 -4.69 0.70 6.93
N TYR A 76 -5.89 0.54 6.34
CA TYR A 76 -7.01 1.49 6.47
C TYR A 76 -8.27 0.91 7.14
N ALA A 77 -8.30 -0.36 7.56
CA ALA A 77 -9.42 -0.94 8.34
C ALA A 77 -9.58 -0.34 9.74
N LYS A 78 -8.75 0.65 10.09
CA LYS A 78 -8.88 1.48 11.29
C LYS A 78 -8.86 2.97 10.95
N LEU A 79 -9.35 3.39 9.78
CA LEU A 79 -9.97 4.71 9.72
C LEU A 79 -11.36 4.60 10.37
N ASP A 80 -11.36 4.36 11.68
CA ASP A 80 -12.49 4.62 12.57
C ASP A 80 -12.97 6.07 12.31
N GLU A 81 -14.23 6.39 12.55
CA GLU A 81 -14.83 7.68 12.19
C GLU A 81 -13.96 8.89 12.60
N LEU A 82 -13.31 8.77 13.77
CA LEU A 82 -12.29 9.66 14.33
C LEU A 82 -11.06 9.90 13.43
N SER A 83 -10.54 8.85 12.79
CA SER A 83 -9.36 8.95 11.96
C SER A 83 -9.69 9.50 10.56
N TYR A 84 -10.90 9.27 10.05
CA TYR A 84 -11.36 9.91 8.81
C TYR A 84 -11.64 11.40 9.03
N GLU A 85 -12.20 11.77 10.18
CA GLU A 85 -12.31 13.17 10.62
C GLU A 85 -10.94 13.82 10.84
N GLN A 86 -9.96 13.09 11.38
CA GLN A 86 -8.58 13.58 11.50
C GLN A 86 -7.90 13.74 10.13
N TYR A 87 -8.10 12.81 9.19
CA TYR A 87 -7.63 12.96 7.81
C TYR A 87 -8.26 14.18 7.14
N LYS A 88 -9.58 14.37 7.30
CA LYS A 88 -10.31 15.51 6.74
C LYS A 88 -9.87 16.83 7.38
N ARG A 89 -9.69 16.89 8.70
CA ARG A 89 -9.06 18.01 9.41
C ARG A 89 -7.64 18.28 8.93
N SER A 90 -6.82 17.25 8.74
CA SER A 90 -5.44 17.42 8.25
C SER A 90 -5.37 17.95 6.81
N LYS A 91 -6.42 17.72 6.01
CA LYS A 91 -6.59 18.22 4.65
C LYS A 91 -7.21 19.62 4.60
N GLU A 92 -8.07 19.97 5.56
CA GLU A 92 -8.70 21.29 5.70
C GLU A 92 -7.77 22.30 6.40
N LEU A 93 -7.00 21.89 7.42
CA LEU A 93 -5.92 22.68 8.05
C LEU A 93 -4.74 22.97 7.11
N ALA A 94 -4.65 22.28 5.97
CA ALA A 94 -3.66 22.59 4.93
C ALA A 94 -4.09 23.74 4.01
N LYS A 95 -5.28 24.33 4.23
CA LYS A 95 -5.79 25.46 3.44
C LYS A 95 -5.85 26.76 4.23
N ASP A 96 -5.92 26.72 5.54
CA ASP A 96 -6.04 27.90 6.38
C ASP A 96 -5.01 27.84 7.52
N GLU A 97 -4.12 28.84 7.51
CA GLU A 97 -3.27 29.34 8.62
C GLU A 97 -1.82 28.81 8.78
N ASP A 98 -0.92 29.74 8.40
CA ASP A 98 0.34 30.21 8.97
C ASP A 98 1.59 29.31 9.09
N GLU A 99 2.67 29.85 8.49
CA GLU A 99 3.95 29.23 8.12
C GLU A 99 4.82 28.71 9.29
N GLU A 100 4.47 28.98 10.55
CA GLU A 100 5.37 28.68 11.69
C GLU A 100 5.22 27.26 12.28
N ASP A 101 4.09 26.57 12.08
CA ASP A 101 3.90 25.19 12.59
C ASP A 101 4.33 24.08 11.62
N ILE A 102 4.77 24.44 10.41
CA ILE A 102 5.21 23.52 9.34
C ILE A 102 6.49 22.77 9.72
N GLU A 103 7.42 23.41 10.44
CA GLU A 103 8.73 22.81 10.76
C GLU A 103 8.62 21.54 11.63
N LYS A 104 7.65 21.47 12.54
CA LYS A 104 7.48 20.28 13.41
C LYS A 104 6.76 19.12 12.73
N ILE A 105 5.99 19.38 11.66
CA ILE A 105 5.27 18.35 10.90
C ILE A 105 6.12 17.80 9.75
N GLU A 106 7.01 18.62 9.17
CA GLU A 106 7.95 18.15 8.14
C GLU A 106 8.99 17.16 8.67
N GLU A 107 9.38 17.24 9.95
CA GLU A 107 10.25 16.23 10.55
C GLU A 107 9.62 14.83 10.56
N LYS A 108 8.30 14.72 10.79
CA LYS A 108 7.56 13.44 10.77
C LYS A 108 7.21 12.96 9.35
N LYS A 109 7.22 13.83 8.34
CA LYS A 109 7.04 13.43 6.93
C LYS A 109 8.32 12.90 6.28
N ASN A 110 9.49 13.09 6.91
CA ASN A 110 10.80 12.72 6.37
C ASN A 110 11.42 11.52 7.11
N LEU A 111 10.67 10.45 7.41
CA LEU A 111 11.27 9.19 7.85
C LEU A 111 11.89 8.47 6.64
N THR A 112 13.10 8.87 6.28
CA THR A 112 13.95 8.04 5.42
C THR A 112 14.37 6.77 6.18
N PRO A 113 14.63 5.66 5.48
CA PRO A 113 15.11 4.41 6.09
C PRO A 113 16.28 4.63 7.07
N ASP A 114 17.18 5.57 6.76
CA ASP A 114 18.34 5.90 7.59
C ASP A 114 17.97 6.54 8.94
N LYS A 115 16.88 7.32 9.02
CA LYS A 115 16.41 7.89 10.29
C LYS A 115 15.71 6.84 11.16
N ILE A 116 14.90 5.98 10.56
CA ILE A 116 14.27 4.85 11.24
C ILE A 116 15.35 3.94 11.85
N GLU A 117 16.43 3.69 11.10
CA GLU A 117 17.59 2.92 11.57
C GLU A 117 18.27 3.58 12.78
N ALA A 118 18.62 4.86 12.68
CA ALA A 118 19.30 5.58 13.76
C ALA A 118 18.47 5.60 15.05
N GLU A 119 17.16 5.83 14.94
CA GLU A 119 16.25 5.85 16.09
C GLU A 119 16.06 4.46 16.72
N LEU A 120 15.95 3.41 15.91
CA LEU A 120 15.90 2.02 16.42
C LEU A 120 17.16 1.64 17.17
N ILE A 121 18.32 2.00 16.63
CA ILE A 121 19.61 1.73 17.27
C ILE A 121 19.71 2.48 18.60
N ASN A 122 19.39 3.78 18.61
CA ASN A 122 19.42 4.60 19.82
C ASN A 122 18.48 4.04 20.89
N TYR A 123 17.26 3.65 20.51
CA TYR A 123 16.31 3.04 21.41
C TYR A 123 16.81 1.68 21.96
N LEU A 124 17.43 0.85 21.12
CA LEU A 124 18.02 -0.41 21.60
C LEU A 124 19.19 -0.17 22.56
N ILE A 125 20.01 0.87 22.34
CA ILE A 125 21.09 1.25 23.26
C ILE A 125 20.51 1.69 24.61
N THR A 126 19.49 2.56 24.62
CA THR A 126 18.86 3.03 25.86
C THR A 126 18.12 1.92 26.60
N ALA A 127 17.57 0.94 25.89
CA ALA A 127 16.95 -0.26 26.47
C ALA A 127 17.96 -1.29 27.01
N GLY A 128 19.27 -1.04 26.90
CA GLY A 128 20.32 -1.94 27.41
C GLY A 128 20.77 -3.01 26.41
N GLY A 129 20.50 -2.83 25.12
CA GLY A 129 20.97 -3.68 24.03
C GLY A 129 20.04 -4.82 23.61
N GLU A 130 18.94 -5.04 24.33
CA GLU A 130 17.94 -6.07 24.02
C GLU A 130 16.52 -5.62 24.38
N THR A 131 15.58 -5.89 23.49
CA THR A 131 14.15 -5.66 23.71
C THR A 131 13.32 -6.71 22.96
N THR A 132 12.01 -6.53 22.91
CA THR A 132 11.07 -7.37 22.16
C THR A 132 10.37 -6.58 21.07
N LEU A 133 9.94 -7.24 19.99
CA LEU A 133 9.18 -6.62 18.89
C LEU A 133 7.91 -5.91 19.38
N ASP A 134 7.25 -6.45 20.41
CA ASP A 134 6.03 -5.84 20.95
C ASP A 134 6.33 -4.52 21.67
N LYS A 135 7.43 -4.45 22.43
CA LYS A 135 7.90 -3.19 23.05
C LYS A 135 8.32 -2.14 22.01
N VAL A 136 8.98 -2.56 20.93
CA VAL A 136 9.30 -1.63 19.82
C VAL A 136 8.03 -1.08 19.20
N ARG A 137 7.01 -1.93 19.01
CA ARG A 137 5.70 -1.51 18.49
C ARG A 137 4.99 -0.55 19.45
N GLU A 138 5.07 -0.80 20.75
CA GLU A 138 4.45 0.05 21.78
C GLU A 138 5.14 1.41 21.89
N ASP A 139 6.47 1.44 21.91
CA ASP A 139 7.24 2.65 22.21
C ASP A 139 7.57 3.50 20.97
N LEU A 140 7.86 2.86 19.83
CA LEU A 140 8.24 3.54 18.58
C LEU A 140 7.14 3.48 17.50
N GLY A 141 6.25 2.49 17.56
CA GLY A 141 5.14 2.33 16.63
C GLY A 141 5.32 1.21 15.61
N GLU A 142 4.23 0.92 14.87
CA GLU A 142 4.16 -0.20 13.93
C GLU A 142 5.15 -0.05 12.75
N GLU A 143 5.47 1.18 12.33
CA GLU A 143 6.37 1.45 11.21
C GLU A 143 7.79 0.94 11.48
N TYR A 144 8.29 1.16 12.70
CA TYR A 144 9.60 0.70 13.16
C TYR A 144 9.64 -0.83 13.33
N ALA A 145 8.57 -1.41 13.89
CA ALA A 145 8.42 -2.86 14.01
C ALA A 145 8.35 -3.57 12.64
N ALA A 146 7.71 -2.94 11.66
CA ALA A 146 7.65 -3.43 10.28
C ALA A 146 9.03 -3.32 9.60
N TYR A 147 9.74 -2.20 9.80
CA TYR A 147 11.08 -1.99 9.23
C TYR A 147 12.10 -3.00 9.74
N LEU A 148 12.06 -3.37 11.03
CA LEU A 148 12.92 -4.40 11.61
C LEU A 148 12.89 -5.73 10.85
N LYS A 149 11.74 -6.14 10.30
CA LYS A 149 11.63 -7.37 9.50
C LYS A 149 12.39 -7.32 8.17
N THR A 150 12.71 -6.12 7.69
CA THR A 150 13.46 -5.90 6.44
C THR A 150 14.97 -5.72 6.68
N MET A 151 15.38 -5.43 7.92
CA MET A 151 16.79 -5.32 8.29
C MET A 151 17.44 -6.70 8.37
N LYS A 152 18.20 -7.07 7.33
CA LYS A 152 18.83 -8.40 7.27
C LYS A 152 20.33 -8.46 7.54
N ASN A 153 21.05 -7.35 7.80
CA ASN A 153 22.52 -7.40 7.96
C ASN A 153 23.20 -6.15 8.57
N LYS A 154 22.51 -5.32 9.36
CA LYS A 154 23.06 -4.03 9.86
C LYS A 154 23.27 -3.97 11.38
N GLY A 155 23.70 -5.08 12.00
CA GLY A 155 24.04 -5.07 13.43
C GLY A 155 22.85 -5.11 14.39
N ILE A 156 21.65 -5.48 13.93
CA ILE A 156 20.51 -5.88 14.79
C ILE A 156 20.18 -7.34 14.49
N ILE A 157 20.04 -8.15 15.52
CA ILE A 157 19.73 -9.59 15.47
C ILE A 157 18.30 -9.79 15.98
N ILE A 158 17.47 -10.44 15.16
CA ILE A 158 16.09 -10.78 15.51
C ILE A 158 16.00 -12.30 15.71
N GLU A 159 15.75 -12.72 16.95
CA GLU A 159 15.57 -14.12 17.35
C GLU A 159 14.11 -14.33 17.80
N GLY A 160 13.24 -14.69 16.85
CA GLY A 160 11.80 -14.82 17.11
C GLY A 160 11.17 -13.47 17.43
N ILE A 161 10.75 -13.28 18.69
CA ILE A 161 10.19 -12.01 19.20
C ILE A 161 11.23 -11.07 19.80
N ARG A 162 12.47 -11.53 20.00
CA ARG A 162 13.54 -10.75 20.62
C ARG A 162 14.33 -9.98 19.58
N VAL A 163 14.68 -8.75 19.92
CA VAL A 163 15.47 -7.83 19.10
C VAL A 163 16.69 -7.43 19.90
N LYS A 164 17.89 -7.70 19.38
CA LYS A 164 19.17 -7.45 20.03
C LYS A 164 20.09 -6.64 19.15
N LEU A 165 20.95 -5.82 19.74
CA LEU A 165 22.11 -5.29 19.02
C LEU A 165 23.17 -6.39 18.85
N GLY A 166 23.72 -6.49 17.65
CA GLY A 166 24.79 -7.42 17.30
C GLY A 166 26.09 -7.01 17.99
N LYS A 167 26.89 -8.01 18.40
CA LYS A 167 28.13 -7.82 19.17
C LYS A 167 29.20 -6.97 18.49
N ASP A 168 29.09 -6.77 17.17
CA ASP A 168 30.02 -5.97 16.36
C ASP A 168 29.57 -4.52 16.16
N PHE A 169 28.49 -4.08 16.81
CA PHE A 169 28.03 -2.70 16.75
C PHE A 169 28.98 -1.79 17.55
N LYS A 170 29.96 -1.19 16.86
CA LYS A 170 30.81 -0.13 17.42
C LYS A 170 30.13 1.21 17.19
N ASN A 171 29.83 1.93 18.27
CA ASN A 171 29.50 3.36 18.21
C ASN A 171 30.68 4.09 17.58
N THR A 172 30.52 4.49 16.32
CA THR A 172 31.38 5.50 15.66
C THR A 172 30.52 6.69 15.32
#